data_AF-A0ABD6E136-F1
#
_entry.id   AF-A0ABD6E136-F1
#
_cell.length_a   1.000
_cell.length_b   1.000
_cell.length_c   1.000
_cell.angle_alpha   90.00
_cell.angle_beta   90.00
_cell.angle_gamma   90.00
#
_symmetry.space_group_name_H-M   'P 1'
#
loop_
_entity.id
_entity.type
_entity.pdbx_description
1 polymer ?
#
loop_
_entity_poly.entity_id
_entity_poly.type
_entity_poly.pdbx_seq_one_letter_code
_entity_poly.pdbx_strand_id
1 'polypeptide(L)'
;ILKKFSNKKDVQILVKSPLGPIPIELDEMYPFAQSIFPNKIDSNTRHIVKENSKKFLDGKNEITYIDDEVYIEESEIYNKIIQYFDIRKISSIADMQFGKNAFRALFNGDIKIVKSKKTGKIRNIYCNDKHILSMRAGDGMFTLKLDGALKLHEYFKYPYLRVIIQKDAVPFIIDGKSVFAKFVVDCDDNLRPYDECIIVDEKDTLLGVGRCLLNKIEMLSFDSGMAVKVREHIK
;
A
#
# COMPACT_ATOMS: atom_id res chain seq x y z
N ILE A 1 4.10 -20.25 -19.98
CA ILE A 1 4.22 -20.18 -18.51
C ILE A 1 3.03 -20.86 -17.83
N LEU A 2 1.81 -20.35 -18.00
CA LEU A 2 0.62 -20.83 -17.26
C LEU A 2 0.32 -22.34 -17.40
N LYS A 3 0.49 -22.95 -18.59
CA LYS A 3 0.37 -24.41 -18.77
C LYS A 3 1.42 -25.24 -18.01
N LYS A 4 2.63 -24.70 -17.76
CA LYS A 4 3.67 -25.39 -16.95
C LYS A 4 3.35 -25.38 -15.45
N PHE A 5 2.47 -24.49 -15.01
CA PHE A 5 2.19 -24.24 -13.59
C PHE A 5 0.74 -24.53 -13.19
N SER A 6 -0.11 -24.96 -14.12
CA SER A 6 -1.55 -25.21 -13.89
C SER A 6 -1.84 -26.26 -12.80
N ASN A 7 -0.86 -27.13 -12.50
CA ASN A 7 -1.00 -28.18 -11.49
C ASN A 7 -0.41 -27.81 -10.11
N LYS A 8 0.25 -26.65 -9.98
CA LYS A 8 0.85 -26.20 -8.71
C LYS A 8 -0.07 -25.17 -8.04
N LYS A 9 -0.50 -25.45 -6.81
CA LYS A 9 -1.50 -24.64 -6.09
C LYS A 9 -0.96 -23.30 -5.57
N ASP A 10 0.35 -23.17 -5.39
CA ASP A 10 0.98 -21.95 -4.87
C ASP A 10 2.21 -21.57 -5.71
N VAL A 11 2.03 -20.64 -6.64
CA VAL A 11 3.11 -20.12 -7.49
C VAL A 11 3.31 -18.64 -7.20
N GLN A 12 4.54 -18.27 -6.88
CA GLN A 12 4.97 -16.88 -6.72
C GLN A 12 5.89 -16.51 -7.87
N ILE A 13 5.60 -15.39 -8.53
CA ILE A 13 6.43 -14.85 -9.60
C ILE A 13 7.30 -13.77 -8.99
N LEU A 14 8.61 -13.86 -9.26
CA LEU A 14 9.60 -12.93 -8.75
C LEU A 14 10.30 -12.24 -9.91
N VAL A 15 10.39 -10.92 -9.84
CA VAL A 15 11.19 -10.08 -10.72
C VAL A 15 12.62 -10.04 -10.19
N LYS A 16 13.57 -10.42 -11.04
CA LYS A 16 15.00 -10.29 -10.72
C LYS A 16 15.39 -8.82 -10.83
N SER A 17 15.87 -8.24 -9.73
CA SER A 17 16.29 -6.83 -9.71
C SER A 17 17.63 -6.61 -9.00
N PRO A 18 18.26 -5.43 -9.20
CA PRO A 18 19.41 -4.99 -8.42
C PRO A 18 19.14 -4.78 -6.92
N LEU A 19 17.88 -4.84 -6.48
CA LEU A 19 17.48 -4.81 -5.06
C LEU A 19 17.28 -6.20 -4.45
N GLY A 20 17.35 -7.26 -5.27
CA GLY A 20 16.97 -8.62 -4.89
C GLY A 20 15.74 -9.12 -5.64
N PRO A 21 15.21 -10.29 -5.27
CA PRO A 21 13.97 -10.79 -5.83
C PRO A 21 12.79 -9.97 -5.32
N ILE A 22 11.96 -9.47 -6.24
CA ILE A 22 10.77 -8.66 -5.92
C ILE A 22 9.52 -9.45 -6.32
N PRO A 23 8.54 -9.66 -5.43
CA PRO A 23 7.24 -10.21 -5.83
C PRO A 23 6.60 -9.37 -6.94
N ILE A 24 6.09 -10.01 -7.99
CA ILE A 24 5.48 -9.30 -9.13
C ILE A 24 4.32 -8.39 -8.70
N GLU A 25 3.69 -8.66 -7.57
CA GLU A 25 2.63 -7.85 -7.00
C GLU A 25 3.12 -6.46 -6.56
N LEU A 26 4.41 -6.32 -6.26
CA LEU A 26 5.03 -5.12 -5.70
C LEU A 26 5.99 -4.44 -6.69
N ASP A 27 6.16 -4.98 -7.89
CA ASP A 27 7.15 -4.52 -8.87
C ASP A 27 7.01 -3.02 -9.23
N GLU A 28 5.78 -2.51 -9.24
CA GLU A 28 5.44 -1.11 -9.54
C GLU A 28 5.38 -0.20 -8.30
N MET A 29 5.49 -0.75 -7.09
CA MET A 29 5.45 -0.01 -5.83
C MET A 29 6.83 0.56 -5.48
N TYR A 30 6.86 1.74 -4.87
CA TYR A 30 8.09 2.32 -4.30
C TYR A 30 8.73 1.38 -3.27
N PRO A 31 10.06 1.19 -3.32
CA PRO A 31 11.04 1.91 -4.15
C PRO A 31 11.37 1.23 -5.49
N PHE A 32 10.68 0.16 -5.88
CA PHE A 32 11.15 -0.76 -6.91
C PHE A 32 11.13 -0.17 -8.31
N ALA A 33 9.96 0.23 -8.83
CA ALA A 33 9.84 0.82 -10.17
C ALA A 33 10.39 2.26 -10.26
N GLN A 34 10.60 2.91 -9.12
CA GLN A 34 11.06 4.30 -9.03
C GLN A 34 12.57 4.40 -8.83
N SER A 35 13.28 3.28 -8.85
CA SER A 35 14.74 3.22 -8.76
C SER A 35 15.38 3.05 -10.13
N ILE A 36 16.51 3.74 -10.36
CA ILE A 36 17.32 3.63 -11.58
C ILE A 36 18.64 2.95 -11.21
N PHE A 37 19.04 1.95 -11.99
CA PHE A 37 20.28 1.21 -11.78
C PHE A 37 21.14 1.22 -13.04
N PRO A 38 22.48 1.18 -12.90
CA PRO A 38 23.37 1.00 -14.05
C PRO A 38 23.20 -0.39 -14.65
N ASN A 39 23.39 -0.51 -15.97
CA ASN A 39 23.37 -1.79 -16.69
C ASN A 39 24.37 -2.80 -16.10
N LYS A 40 25.48 -2.31 -15.53
CA LYS A 40 26.48 -3.13 -14.84
C LYS A 40 26.58 -2.68 -13.39
N ILE A 41 26.07 -3.50 -12.48
CA ILE A 41 26.23 -3.32 -11.04
C ILE A 41 27.66 -3.66 -10.59
N ASP A 42 28.11 -3.13 -9.46
CA ASP A 42 29.43 -3.43 -8.89
C ASP A 42 29.46 -4.79 -8.17
N SER A 43 30.64 -5.20 -7.68
CA SER A 43 30.84 -6.48 -7.00
C SER A 43 30.11 -6.58 -5.66
N ASN A 44 30.02 -5.49 -4.91
CA ASN A 44 29.37 -5.46 -3.60
C ASN A 44 27.86 -5.57 -3.77
N THR A 45 27.28 -4.83 -4.71
CA THR A 45 25.86 -4.95 -5.06
C THR A 45 25.52 -6.39 -5.50
N ARG A 46 26.35 -7.00 -6.37
CA ARG A 46 26.16 -8.42 -6.74
C ARG A 46 26.17 -9.35 -5.53
N HIS A 47 27.08 -9.12 -4.59
CA HIS A 47 27.20 -9.93 -3.38
C HIS A 47 25.93 -9.80 -2.51
N ILE A 48 25.51 -8.57 -2.21
CA ILE A 48 24.31 -8.28 -1.42
C ILE A 48 23.05 -8.87 -2.07
N VAL A 49 22.86 -8.68 -3.38
CA VAL A 49 21.71 -9.24 -4.11
C VAL A 49 21.71 -10.76 -4.03
N LYS A 50 22.88 -11.41 -4.14
CA LYS A 50 23.00 -12.87 -4.04
C LYS A 50 22.64 -13.36 -2.63
N GLU A 51 23.13 -12.68 -1.59
CA GLU A 51 22.79 -13.03 -0.20
C GLU A 51 21.31 -12.84 0.11
N ASN A 52 20.72 -11.70 -0.29
CA ASN A 52 19.30 -11.43 -0.11
C ASN A 52 18.43 -12.42 -0.88
N SER A 53 18.83 -12.78 -2.11
CA SER A 53 18.14 -13.80 -2.90
C SER A 53 18.17 -15.15 -2.20
N LYS A 54 19.33 -15.56 -1.66
CA LYS A 54 19.45 -16.81 -0.91
C LYS A 54 18.56 -16.83 0.32
N LYS A 55 18.54 -15.75 1.12
CA LYS A 55 17.69 -15.62 2.31
C LYS A 55 16.20 -15.66 1.94
N PHE A 56 15.79 -14.96 0.88
CA PHE A 56 14.40 -14.91 0.45
C PHE A 56 13.88 -16.26 -0.08
N LEU A 57 14.75 -16.98 -0.80
CA LEU A 57 14.43 -18.26 -1.43
C LEU A 57 14.64 -19.45 -0.48
N ASP A 58 15.17 -19.23 0.72
CA ASP A 58 15.38 -20.29 1.69
C ASP A 58 14.06 -20.98 2.06
N GLY A 59 14.05 -22.31 2.05
CA GLY A 59 12.84 -23.11 2.26
C GLY A 59 11.78 -23.05 1.14
N LYS A 60 12.05 -22.42 -0.01
CA LYS A 60 11.16 -22.41 -1.18
C LYS A 60 11.52 -23.55 -2.14
N ASN A 61 10.54 -24.36 -2.52
CA ASN A 61 10.73 -25.49 -3.44
C ASN A 61 10.61 -25.06 -4.91
N GLU A 62 11.41 -25.67 -5.79
CA GLU A 62 11.33 -25.62 -7.26
C GLU A 62 11.35 -24.21 -7.88
N ILE A 63 12.56 -23.65 -8.04
CA ILE A 63 12.78 -22.37 -8.73
C ILE A 63 12.95 -22.61 -10.23
N THR A 64 12.09 -21.98 -11.03
CA THR A 64 12.20 -21.98 -12.50
C THR A 64 12.54 -20.59 -12.98
N TYR A 65 13.65 -20.45 -13.69
CA TYR A 65 14.01 -19.23 -14.42
C TYR A 65 13.28 -19.20 -15.76
N ILE A 66 12.74 -18.04 -16.11
CA ILE A 66 11.99 -17.82 -17.33
C ILE A 66 12.61 -16.60 -17.99
N ASP A 67 13.38 -16.84 -19.06
CA ASP A 67 14.03 -15.78 -19.84
C ASP A 67 13.23 -15.45 -21.13
N ASP A 68 12.14 -16.17 -21.39
CA ASP A 68 11.34 -16.05 -22.61
C ASP A 68 10.17 -15.06 -22.44
N GLU A 69 9.97 -14.20 -23.45
CA GLU A 69 8.73 -13.44 -23.60
C GLU A 69 7.59 -14.39 -23.95
N VAL A 70 6.55 -14.40 -23.11
CA VAL A 70 5.36 -15.23 -23.34
C VAL A 70 4.18 -14.36 -23.70
N TYR A 71 3.82 -14.40 -24.98
CA TYR A 71 2.58 -13.82 -25.48
C TYR A 71 1.39 -14.71 -25.12
N ILE A 72 0.35 -14.10 -24.57
CA ILE A 72 -0.93 -14.75 -24.29
C ILE A 72 -1.97 -13.99 -25.10
N GLU A 73 -2.65 -14.69 -26.01
CA GLU A 73 -3.75 -14.11 -26.78
C GLU A 73 -4.91 -13.68 -25.87
N GLU A 74 -5.51 -12.54 -26.21
CA GLU A 74 -6.65 -12.03 -25.47
C GLU A 74 -7.82 -13.00 -25.58
N SER A 75 -8.29 -13.43 -24.42
CA SER A 75 -9.31 -14.46 -24.26
C SER A 75 -10.02 -14.27 -22.92
N GLU A 76 -11.15 -14.94 -22.72
CA GLU A 76 -11.83 -14.91 -21.42
C GLU A 76 -10.91 -15.40 -20.28
N ILE A 77 -10.05 -16.37 -20.57
CA ILE A 77 -9.06 -16.91 -19.64
C ILE A 77 -8.01 -15.83 -19.31
N TYR A 78 -7.50 -15.12 -20.32
CA TYR A 78 -6.56 -14.01 -20.13
C TYR A 78 -7.13 -12.94 -19.18
N ASN A 79 -8.38 -12.52 -19.39
CA ASN A 79 -9.02 -11.51 -18.54
C ASN A 79 -9.17 -11.97 -17.08
N LYS A 80 -9.53 -13.23 -16.86
CA LYS A 80 -9.58 -13.84 -15.51
C LYS A 80 -8.21 -13.84 -14.83
N ILE A 81 -7.14 -14.13 -15.58
CA ILE A 81 -5.77 -14.10 -15.07
C ILE A 81 -5.35 -12.69 -14.68
N ILE A 82 -5.62 -11.70 -15.53
CA ILE A 82 -5.30 -10.30 -15.23
C ILE A 82 -6.03 -9.84 -13.97
N GLN A 83 -7.32 -10.13 -13.85
CA GLN A 83 -8.10 -9.80 -12.66
C GLN A 83 -7.52 -10.45 -11.39
N TYR A 84 -7.11 -11.71 -11.47
CA TYR A 84 -6.45 -12.40 -10.36
C TYR A 84 -5.16 -11.69 -9.92
N PHE A 85 -4.31 -11.28 -10.88
CA PHE A 85 -3.09 -10.53 -10.57
C PHE A 85 -3.36 -9.14 -10.01
N ASP A 86 -4.39 -8.44 -10.51
CA ASP A 86 -4.78 -7.14 -9.95
C ASP A 86 -5.15 -7.27 -8.48
N ILE A 87 -5.96 -8.28 -8.12
CA ILE A 87 -6.36 -8.52 -6.73
C ILE A 87 -5.14 -8.85 -5.87
N ARG A 88 -4.21 -9.67 -6.35
CA ARG A 88 -2.96 -9.96 -5.62
C ARG A 88 -2.07 -8.74 -5.45
N LYS A 89 -1.97 -7.88 -6.46
CA LYS A 89 -1.27 -6.59 -6.41
C LYS A 89 -1.91 -5.67 -5.37
N ILE A 90 -3.22 -5.48 -5.42
CA ILE A 90 -3.97 -4.69 -4.43
C ILE A 90 -3.76 -5.25 -3.02
N SER A 91 -3.88 -6.57 -2.85
CA SER A 91 -3.72 -7.22 -1.55
C SER A 91 -2.33 -7.00 -0.97
N SER A 92 -1.29 -7.23 -1.76
CA SER A 92 0.09 -7.12 -1.30
C SER A 92 0.46 -5.69 -0.94
N ILE A 93 0.07 -4.71 -1.77
CA ILE A 93 0.34 -3.29 -1.51
C ILE A 93 -0.45 -2.81 -0.28
N ALA A 94 -1.72 -3.20 -0.14
CA ALA A 94 -2.54 -2.81 1.01
C ALA A 94 -1.98 -3.37 2.32
N ASP A 95 -1.61 -4.65 2.35
CA ASP A 95 -1.04 -5.28 3.54
C ASP A 95 0.34 -4.73 3.88
N MET A 96 1.14 -4.34 2.87
CA MET A 96 2.42 -3.67 3.11
C MET A 96 2.25 -2.25 3.66
N GLN A 97 1.32 -1.48 3.11
CA GLN A 97 1.18 -0.07 3.45
C GLN A 97 0.40 0.16 4.75
N PHE A 98 -0.65 -0.63 4.99
CA PHE A 98 -1.57 -0.42 6.12
C PHE A 98 -1.47 -1.52 7.17
N GLY A 99 -0.57 -2.50 7.01
CA GLY A 99 -0.41 -3.59 7.95
C GLY A 99 -1.07 -4.90 7.53
N LYS A 100 -0.58 -5.99 8.12
CA LYS A 100 -1.02 -7.36 7.81
C LYS A 100 -2.55 -7.49 7.92
N ASN A 101 -3.15 -8.13 6.92
CA ASN A 101 -4.60 -8.32 6.77
C ASN A 101 -5.41 -7.06 6.46
N ALA A 102 -4.80 -5.91 6.19
CA ALA A 102 -5.51 -4.70 5.78
C ALA A 102 -6.39 -4.95 4.55
N PHE A 103 -5.93 -5.73 3.56
CA PHE A 103 -6.75 -6.09 2.40
C PHE A 103 -8.06 -6.75 2.78
N ARG A 104 -8.03 -7.70 3.73
CA ARG A 104 -9.22 -8.42 4.19
C ARG A 104 -10.19 -7.50 4.93
N ALA A 105 -9.66 -6.55 5.70
CA ALA A 105 -10.46 -5.53 6.37
C ALA A 105 -11.13 -4.57 5.38
N LEU A 106 -10.37 -4.10 4.38
CA LEU A 106 -10.81 -3.14 3.37
C LEU A 106 -11.83 -3.74 2.38
N PHE A 107 -11.67 -5.03 2.03
CA PHE A 107 -12.39 -5.66 0.93
C PHE A 107 -13.10 -6.95 1.39
N ASN A 108 -14.21 -6.79 2.11
CA ASN A 108 -15.06 -7.86 2.62
C ASN A 108 -16.39 -8.01 1.85
N GLY A 109 -16.37 -7.74 0.54
CA GLY A 109 -17.54 -7.79 -0.34
C GLY A 109 -17.15 -7.69 -1.81
N ASP A 110 -18.03 -7.16 -2.65
CA ASP A 110 -17.83 -7.06 -4.08
C ASP A 110 -16.79 -5.99 -4.43
N ILE A 111 -15.67 -6.44 -5.02
CA ILE A 111 -14.55 -5.58 -5.39
C ILE A 111 -14.70 -5.12 -6.83
N LYS A 112 -14.70 -3.80 -7.04
CA LYS A 112 -14.69 -3.19 -8.37
C LYS A 112 -13.41 -2.38 -8.57
N ILE A 113 -12.68 -2.70 -9.63
CA ILE A 113 -11.40 -2.07 -9.97
C ILE A 113 -11.61 -1.17 -11.18
N VAL A 114 -11.31 0.12 -11.02
CA VAL A 114 -11.29 1.09 -12.13
C VAL A 114 -9.86 1.25 -12.63
N LYS A 115 -9.67 1.00 -13.93
CA LYS A 115 -8.37 1.10 -14.61
C LYS A 115 -8.33 2.28 -15.58
N SER A 116 -7.13 2.78 -15.83
CA SER A 116 -6.87 3.76 -16.88
C SER A 116 -7.12 3.15 -18.25
N LYS A 117 -8.01 3.74 -19.05
CA LYS A 117 -8.28 3.31 -20.43
C LYS A 117 -7.03 3.35 -21.32
N LYS A 118 -6.09 4.26 -21.05
CA LYS A 118 -4.86 4.44 -21.84
C LYS A 118 -3.76 3.43 -21.50
N THR A 119 -3.62 3.09 -20.21
CA THR A 119 -2.44 2.37 -19.71
C THR A 119 -2.76 1.03 -19.06
N GLY A 120 -4.04 0.70 -18.86
CA GLY A 120 -4.46 -0.50 -18.13
C GLY A 120 -4.17 -0.47 -16.63
N LYS A 121 -3.46 0.55 -16.11
CA LYS A 121 -3.09 0.64 -14.69
C LYS A 121 -4.28 0.87 -13.78
N ILE A 122 -4.26 0.24 -12.60
CA ILE A 122 -5.24 0.42 -11.53
C ILE A 122 -5.27 1.89 -11.09
N ARG A 123 -6.46 2.44 -10.85
CA ARG A 123 -6.67 3.82 -10.41
C ARG A 123 -7.48 3.91 -9.14
N ASN A 124 -8.69 3.38 -9.14
CA ASN A 124 -9.57 3.41 -7.96
C ASN A 124 -10.07 1.99 -7.68
N ILE A 125 -10.19 1.66 -6.39
CA ILE A 125 -10.74 0.38 -5.95
C ILE A 125 -11.93 0.66 -5.04
N TYR A 126 -13.04 0.00 -5.35
CA TYR A 126 -14.29 0.11 -4.64
C TYR A 126 -14.65 -1.23 -4.00
N CYS A 127 -15.36 -1.20 -2.87
CA CYS A 127 -15.96 -2.35 -2.23
C CYS A 127 -17.43 -2.03 -1.94
N ASN A 128 -18.37 -2.85 -2.42
CA ASN A 128 -19.82 -2.60 -2.27
C ASN A 128 -20.19 -1.15 -2.66
N ASP A 129 -19.70 -0.71 -3.83
CA ASP A 129 -19.87 0.64 -4.41
C ASP A 129 -19.29 1.82 -3.61
N LYS A 130 -18.62 1.57 -2.48
CA LYS A 130 -17.88 2.60 -1.72
C LYS A 130 -16.45 2.72 -2.20
N HIS A 131 -15.92 3.94 -2.27
CA HIS A 131 -14.53 4.18 -2.72
C HIS A 131 -13.56 3.91 -1.56
N ILE A 132 -12.72 2.89 -1.69
CA ILE A 132 -11.88 2.42 -0.58
C ILE A 132 -10.45 2.92 -0.71
N LEU A 133 -9.85 2.80 -1.89
CA LEU A 133 -8.47 3.22 -2.17
C LEU A 133 -8.35 3.83 -3.56
N SER A 134 -7.39 4.75 -3.72
CA SER A 134 -6.90 5.17 -5.04
C SER A 134 -5.40 4.90 -5.17
N MET A 135 -4.97 4.31 -6.29
CA MET A 135 -3.57 4.05 -6.59
C MET A 135 -2.90 5.31 -7.15
N ARG A 136 -1.79 5.70 -6.53
CA ARG A 136 -0.96 6.82 -6.97
C ARG A 136 -0.09 6.38 -8.14
N ALA A 137 -0.12 7.17 -9.21
CA ALA A 137 0.63 6.86 -10.43
C ALA A 137 2.16 6.97 -10.26
N GLY A 138 2.62 7.81 -9.34
CA GLY A 138 4.05 8.11 -9.17
C GLY A 138 4.82 7.01 -8.45
N ASP A 139 4.22 6.40 -7.43
CA ASP A 139 4.91 5.48 -6.52
C ASP A 139 4.18 4.15 -6.30
N GLY A 140 3.06 3.90 -7.01
CA GLY A 140 2.32 2.63 -6.93
C GLY A 140 1.64 2.37 -5.58
N MET A 141 1.72 3.31 -4.63
CA MET A 141 1.09 3.18 -3.31
C MET A 141 -0.36 3.69 -3.34
N PHE A 142 -1.12 3.43 -2.28
CA PHE A 142 -2.50 3.88 -2.15
C PHE A 142 -2.66 5.22 -1.43
N THR A 143 -3.71 5.94 -1.78
CA THR A 143 -4.33 6.97 -0.94
C THR A 143 -5.55 6.37 -0.29
N LEU A 144 -5.67 6.55 1.02
CA LEU A 144 -6.81 6.04 1.79
C LEU A 144 -8.02 6.96 1.60
N LYS A 145 -9.20 6.36 1.43
CA LYS A 145 -10.49 7.06 1.33
C LYS A 145 -11.27 6.90 2.62
N LEU A 146 -12.22 7.80 2.86
CA LEU A 146 -12.96 7.82 4.13
C LEU A 146 -13.66 6.48 4.44
N ASP A 147 -14.34 5.87 3.45
CA ASP A 147 -14.97 4.55 3.62
C ASP A 147 -13.96 3.43 3.88
N GLY A 148 -12.74 3.54 3.31
CA GLY A 148 -11.66 2.60 3.60
C GLY A 148 -11.10 2.77 5.00
N ALA A 149 -10.95 4.02 5.46
CA ALA A 149 -10.51 4.30 6.81
C ALA A 149 -11.49 3.83 7.87
N LEU A 150 -12.81 3.95 7.63
CA LEU A 150 -13.81 3.39 8.53
C LEU A 150 -13.60 1.88 8.73
N LYS A 151 -13.35 1.14 7.65
CA LYS A 151 -13.06 -0.31 7.72
C LYS A 151 -11.78 -0.62 8.47
N LEU A 152 -10.71 0.13 8.23
CA LEU A 152 -9.44 -0.06 8.94
C LEU A 152 -9.52 0.33 10.41
N HIS A 153 -10.28 1.38 10.71
CA HIS A 153 -10.56 1.87 12.06
C HIS A 153 -11.30 0.80 12.87
N GLU A 154 -12.35 0.21 12.31
CA GLU A 154 -13.10 -0.88 12.95
C GLU A 154 -12.25 -2.16 13.15
N TYR A 155 -11.37 -2.46 12.19
CA TYR A 155 -10.59 -3.70 12.21
C TYR A 155 -9.38 -3.65 13.13
N PHE A 156 -8.56 -2.60 13.01
CA PHE A 156 -7.33 -2.49 13.77
C PHE A 156 -7.56 -1.86 15.13
N LYS A 157 -6.96 -2.46 16.16
CA LYS A 157 -7.04 -1.93 17.53
C LYS A 157 -6.35 -0.57 17.62
N TYR A 158 -6.95 0.34 18.39
CA TYR A 158 -6.31 1.58 18.81
C TYR A 158 -4.91 1.31 19.43
N PRO A 159 -3.87 2.11 19.12
CA PRO A 159 -3.89 3.31 18.28
C PRO A 159 -3.48 3.06 16.82
N TYR A 160 -3.51 1.83 16.29
CA TYR A 160 -2.92 1.49 14.99
C TYR A 160 -3.46 2.35 13.82
N LEU A 161 -2.56 2.96 13.03
CA LEU A 161 -2.85 3.97 11.99
C LEU A 161 -3.48 5.30 12.48
N ARG A 162 -3.68 5.51 13.79
CA ARG A 162 -4.32 6.73 14.31
C ARG A 162 -3.32 7.87 14.50
N VAL A 163 -3.80 9.08 14.24
CA VAL A 163 -3.29 10.33 14.79
C VAL A 163 -4.40 10.95 15.64
N ILE A 164 -4.16 11.05 16.95
CA ILE A 164 -5.11 11.52 17.94
C ILE A 164 -4.95 13.02 18.13
N ILE A 165 -6.02 13.77 18.00
CA ILE A 165 -6.01 15.23 18.14
C ILE A 165 -6.83 15.67 19.36
N GLN A 166 -6.45 16.82 19.90
CA GLN A 166 -7.18 17.49 20.97
C GLN A 166 -8.58 17.88 20.50
N LYS A 167 -9.55 17.85 21.41
CA LYS A 167 -10.95 18.22 21.14
C LYS A 167 -11.09 19.60 20.46
N ASP A 168 -10.28 20.57 20.84
CA ASP A 168 -10.33 21.93 20.28
C ASP A 168 -9.93 21.98 18.79
N ALA A 169 -9.22 20.97 18.30
CA ALA A 169 -8.82 20.87 16.91
C ALA A 169 -9.91 20.25 16.00
N VAL A 170 -10.90 19.57 16.58
CA VAL A 170 -11.93 18.82 15.84
C VAL A 170 -12.69 19.68 14.82
N PRO A 171 -13.18 20.89 15.14
CA PRO A 171 -13.91 21.71 14.16
C PRO A 171 -13.08 22.03 12.91
N PHE A 172 -11.77 22.23 13.07
CA PHE A 172 -10.88 22.52 11.95
C PHE A 172 -10.75 21.32 11.00
N ILE A 173 -10.76 20.10 11.52
CA ILE A 173 -10.68 18.89 10.69
C ILE A 173 -11.98 18.64 9.93
N ILE A 174 -13.13 18.91 10.57
CA ILE A 174 -14.45 18.85 9.93
C ILE A 174 -14.55 19.91 8.81
N ASP A 175 -13.87 21.05 8.95
CA ASP A 175 -13.72 22.07 7.90
C ASP A 175 -12.64 21.71 6.84
N GLY A 176 -12.08 20.50 6.89
CA GLY A 176 -11.06 20.01 5.95
C GLY A 176 -9.68 20.65 6.11
N LYS A 177 -9.40 21.33 7.23
CA LYS A 177 -8.07 21.89 7.53
C LYS A 177 -7.11 20.77 7.94
N SER A 178 -5.82 21.02 7.74
CA SER A 178 -4.76 20.07 8.12
C SER A 178 -4.49 20.08 9.63
N VAL A 179 -3.99 18.95 10.16
CA VAL A 179 -3.61 18.82 11.57
C VAL A 179 -2.23 19.46 11.78
N PHE A 180 -2.12 20.35 12.77
CA PHE A 180 -0.84 20.91 13.22
C PHE A 180 -0.32 20.15 14.44
N ALA A 181 1.01 20.05 14.57
CA ALA A 181 1.68 19.27 15.60
C ALA A 181 1.23 19.62 17.02
N LYS A 182 1.09 20.92 17.35
CA LYS A 182 0.59 21.40 18.65
C LYS A 182 -0.78 20.86 19.09
N PHE A 183 -1.57 20.34 18.15
CA PHE A 183 -2.89 19.78 18.43
C PHE A 183 -2.88 18.25 18.51
N VAL A 184 -1.75 17.58 18.23
CA VAL A 184 -1.62 16.12 18.35
C VAL A 184 -1.43 15.76 19.82
N VAL A 185 -2.25 14.85 20.33
CA VAL A 185 -2.14 14.30 21.69
C VAL A 185 -1.23 13.08 21.69
N ASP A 186 -1.48 12.18 20.74
CA ASP A 186 -0.71 10.95 20.54
C ASP A 186 -0.87 10.43 19.10
N CYS A 187 -0.08 9.45 18.68
CA CYS A 187 -0.29 8.71 17.44
C CYS A 187 0.33 7.31 17.50
N ASP A 188 0.04 6.47 16.50
CA ASP A 188 0.70 5.18 16.32
C ASP A 188 2.22 5.34 16.13
N ASP A 189 3.01 4.69 16.99
CA ASP A 189 4.47 4.65 16.95
C ASP A 189 5.04 4.16 15.61
N ASN A 190 4.26 3.39 14.84
CA ASN A 190 4.68 2.85 13.56
C ASN A 190 4.45 3.81 12.39
N LEU A 191 3.66 4.87 12.55
CA LEU A 191 3.47 5.86 11.49
C LEU A 191 4.80 6.54 11.15
N ARG A 192 5.06 6.65 9.85
CA ARG A 192 6.21 7.35 9.30
C ARG A 192 5.74 8.55 8.47
N PRO A 193 6.62 9.54 8.25
CA PRO A 193 6.33 10.59 7.29
C PRO A 193 5.91 9.96 5.97
N TYR A 194 4.84 10.51 5.41
CA TYR A 194 4.20 10.11 4.16
C TYR A 194 3.28 8.88 4.19
N ASP A 195 3.13 8.21 5.32
CA ASP A 195 2.08 7.20 5.51
C ASP A 195 0.70 7.84 5.46
N GLU A 196 -0.30 7.05 5.05
CA GLU A 196 -1.68 7.46 5.22
C GLU A 196 -2.12 7.11 6.65
N CYS A 197 -2.88 8.01 7.26
CA CYS A 197 -3.33 7.84 8.64
C CYS A 197 -4.83 8.16 8.78
N ILE A 198 -5.37 7.67 9.88
CA ILE A 198 -6.73 7.90 10.35
C ILE A 198 -6.66 8.98 11.43
N ILE A 199 -7.41 10.06 11.26
CA ILE A 199 -7.44 11.16 12.23
C ILE A 199 -8.63 10.93 13.15
N VAL A 200 -8.37 10.91 14.46
CA VAL A 200 -9.39 10.65 15.48
C VAL A 200 -9.31 11.66 16.61
N ASP A 201 -10.40 11.81 17.36
CA ASP A 201 -10.37 12.50 18.65
C ASP A 201 -9.87 11.57 19.78
N GLU A 202 -9.76 12.11 20.99
CA GLU A 202 -9.34 11.36 22.19
C GLU A 202 -10.27 10.18 22.57
N LYS A 203 -11.45 10.07 21.95
CA LYS A 203 -12.40 8.97 22.14
C LYS A 203 -12.33 7.93 21.01
N ASP A 204 -11.30 8.01 20.16
CA ASP A 204 -11.14 7.21 18.94
C ASP A 204 -12.32 7.39 17.94
N THR A 205 -12.96 8.57 17.94
CA THR A 205 -13.98 8.91 16.94
C THR A 205 -13.31 9.30 15.63
N LEU A 206 -13.64 8.61 14.53
CA LEU A 206 -13.14 8.92 13.20
C LEU A 206 -13.53 10.34 12.77
N LEU A 207 -12.54 11.19 12.48
CA LEU A 207 -12.73 12.55 11.97
C LEU A 207 -12.36 12.69 10.50
N GLY A 208 -11.39 11.90 10.03
CA GLY A 208 -10.94 11.97 8.65
C GLY A 208 -9.73 11.12 8.35
N VAL A 209 -9.16 11.35 7.18
CA VAL A 209 -7.96 10.69 6.69
C VAL A 209 -6.97 11.71 6.15
N GLY A 210 -5.70 11.39 6.27
CA GLY A 210 -4.65 12.26 5.78
C GLY A 210 -3.36 11.52 5.50
N ARG A 211 -2.35 12.31 5.16
CA ARG A 211 -0.98 11.85 5.01
C ARG A 211 -0.11 12.46 6.09
N CYS A 212 0.58 11.63 6.85
CA CYS A 212 1.56 12.09 7.83
C CYS A 212 2.67 12.90 7.14
N LEU A 213 3.11 13.97 7.79
CA LEU A 213 4.31 14.72 7.40
C LEU A 213 5.42 14.57 8.44
N LEU A 214 5.06 14.14 9.65
CA LEU A 214 5.94 13.95 10.78
C LEU A 214 5.82 12.51 11.29
N ASN A 215 6.85 12.03 11.99
CA ASN A 215 6.76 10.81 12.80
C ASN A 215 6.21 11.12 14.21
N LYS A 216 5.98 10.09 15.04
CA LYS A 216 5.47 10.26 16.41
C LYS A 216 6.31 11.20 17.27
N ILE A 217 7.63 11.01 17.29
CA ILE A 217 8.53 11.82 18.12
C ILE A 217 8.41 13.30 17.72
N GLU A 218 8.40 13.59 16.43
CA GLU A 218 8.24 14.95 15.90
C GLU A 218 6.85 15.53 16.21
N MET A 219 5.77 14.77 16.00
CA MET A 219 4.39 15.21 16.28
C MET A 219 4.21 15.62 17.75
N LEU A 220 4.85 14.90 18.68
CA LEU A 220 4.75 15.17 20.12
C LEU A 220 5.75 16.19 20.64
N SER A 221 6.80 16.49 19.87
CA SER A 221 7.84 17.44 20.29
C SER A 221 7.65 18.84 19.72
N PHE A 222 6.87 19.01 18.65
CA PHE A 222 6.76 20.28 17.93
C PHE A 222 5.52 21.09 18.35
N ASP A 223 5.74 22.35 18.73
CA ASP A 223 4.67 23.33 18.98
C ASP A 223 4.15 24.02 17.69
N SER A 224 4.72 23.69 16.54
CA SER A 224 4.34 24.27 15.25
C SER A 224 4.62 23.32 14.09
N GLY A 225 4.09 23.64 12.90
CA GLY A 225 4.23 22.80 11.72
C GLY A 225 3.07 21.83 11.51
N MET A 226 2.84 21.46 10.25
CA MET A 226 1.77 20.54 9.87
C MET A 226 2.19 19.10 10.17
N ALA A 227 1.43 18.40 11.00
CA ALA A 227 1.64 16.99 11.33
C ALA A 227 0.99 16.07 10.30
N VAL A 228 -0.23 16.39 9.87
CA VAL A 228 -0.99 15.59 8.91
C VAL A 228 -1.66 16.51 7.88
N LYS A 229 -1.41 16.23 6.60
CA LYS A 229 -2.14 16.84 5.51
C LYS A 229 -3.45 16.08 5.29
N VAL A 230 -4.58 16.69 5.64
CA VAL A 230 -5.92 16.12 5.46
C VAL A 230 -6.23 15.94 3.97
N ARG A 231 -6.86 14.80 3.64
CA ARG A 231 -7.31 14.47 2.28
C ARG A 231 -8.83 14.42 2.19
N GLU A 232 -9.47 13.75 3.14
CA GLU A 232 -10.93 13.64 3.26
C GLU A 232 -11.29 13.69 4.76
N HIS A 233 -12.49 14.16 5.06
CA HIS A 233 -13.00 14.31 6.43
C HIS A 233 -14.46 13.89 6.47
N ILE A 234 -14.95 13.59 7.67
CA ILE A 234 -16.38 13.38 7.88
C ILE A 234 -17.14 14.67 7.55
N LYS A 235 -18.34 14.51 6.97
CA LYS A 235 -19.25 15.62 6.69
C LYS A 235 -20.24 15.79 7.82
#